data_AF-A0A8D8P6U3-F1
#
_entry.id   AF-A0A8D8P6U3-F1
#
_cell.length_a   1.000
_cell.length_b   1.000
_cell.length_c   1.000
_cell.angle_alpha   90.00
_cell.angle_beta   90.00
_cell.angle_gamma   90.00
#
_symmetry.space_group_name_H-M   'P 1'
#
loop_
_entity.id
_entity.type
_entity.pdbx_description
1 polymer ?
#
loop_
_entity_poly.entity_id
_entity_poly.type
_entity_poly.pdbx_seq_one_letter_code
_entity_poly.pdbx_strand_id
1 'polypeptide(L)'
;MFDDIVDNSKTRYGKPCWHRRSDVGLSAVFDGLLIDKSIHYLMNTKFDRDIIDAVLQNLFFLNAGQTLIDTLSKVDDFKNYNKASYEKMANLLDSCIIALPIRMGLIHAGITDLNAVDKMQTITSKMQVLYQMMNDYQDLFGDAEAVGKEESDIQESKCSWFAVKCLEMASSEQKELFKQNYGCEDREKVAKIKELYKTLQLKEEYKK
;
A
#
# COMPACT_ATOMS: atom_id res chain seq x y z
N MET A 1 6.29 5.42 8.37
CA MET A 1 7.30 6.48 8.46
C MET A 1 7.96 6.78 7.12
N PHE A 2 8.71 5.85 6.51
CA PHE A 2 9.24 6.11 5.16
C PHE A 2 8.11 6.37 4.17
N ASP A 3 7.07 5.54 4.21
CA ASP A 3 5.79 5.76 3.53
C ASP A 3 5.26 7.20 3.68
N ASP A 4 5.10 7.68 4.92
CA ASP A 4 4.64 9.04 5.19
C ASP A 4 5.53 10.14 4.59
N ILE A 5 6.84 9.91 4.50
CA ILE A 5 7.80 10.86 3.91
C ILE A 5 7.65 10.87 2.38
N VAL A 6 7.59 9.69 1.77
CA VAL A 6 7.45 9.53 0.31
C VAL A 6 6.11 10.10 -0.16
N ASP A 7 5.04 9.81 0.57
CA ASP A 7 3.67 10.23 0.27
C ASP A 7 3.35 11.64 0.79
N ASN A 8 4.35 12.36 1.31
CA ASN A 8 4.19 13.71 1.84
C ASN A 8 3.03 13.84 2.86
N SER A 9 2.74 12.76 3.60
CA SER A 9 1.55 12.65 4.45
C SER A 9 1.56 13.67 5.58
N LYS A 10 0.38 14.14 5.97
CA LYS A 10 0.22 15.14 7.05
C LYS A 10 0.00 14.49 8.41
N THR A 11 -0.90 13.52 8.46
CA THR A 11 -1.35 12.87 9.71
C THR A 11 -1.29 11.35 9.60
N ARG A 12 -0.98 10.71 10.74
CA ARG A 12 -1.03 9.27 10.93
C ARG A 12 -1.51 8.99 12.35
N TYR A 13 -2.55 8.16 12.49
CA TYR A 13 -3.19 7.84 13.78
C TYR A 13 -3.61 9.09 14.58
N GLY A 14 -4.17 10.09 13.88
CA GLY A 14 -4.68 11.32 14.50
C GLY A 14 -3.60 12.28 15.01
N LYS A 15 -2.32 12.03 14.70
CA LYS A 15 -1.19 12.88 15.04
C LYS A 15 -0.42 13.29 13.79
N PRO A 16 0.34 14.39 13.81
CA PRO A 16 1.24 14.73 12.72
C PRO A 16 2.19 13.57 12.40
N CYS A 17 2.42 13.29 11.11
CA CYS A 17 3.42 12.31 10.69
C CYS A 17 4.79 12.66 11.29
N TRP A 18 5.62 11.65 11.57
CA TRP A 18 6.87 11.84 12.31
C TRP A 18 7.77 12.94 11.71
N HIS A 19 7.93 12.94 10.39
CA HIS A 19 8.73 13.93 9.66
C HIS A 19 8.14 15.35 9.65
N ARG A 20 6.85 15.52 9.98
CA ARG A 20 6.15 16.80 10.06
C ARG A 20 6.34 17.50 11.40
N ARG A 21 6.89 16.82 12.41
CA ARG A 21 7.16 17.44 13.70
C ARG A 21 8.28 18.46 13.57
N SER A 22 8.10 19.62 14.22
CA SER A 22 9.05 20.75 14.16
C SER A 22 10.43 20.42 14.76
N ASP A 23 10.50 19.45 15.66
CA ASP A 23 11.73 18.98 16.32
C ASP A 23 12.42 17.81 15.59
N VAL A 24 11.83 17.29 14.51
CA VAL A 24 12.34 16.11 13.78
C VAL A 24 12.73 16.46 12.35
N GLY A 25 11.77 16.94 11.55
CA GLY A 25 11.98 17.20 10.12
C GLY A 25 12.48 15.97 9.35
N LEU A 26 13.40 16.17 8.40
CA LEU A 26 13.97 15.09 7.58
C LEU A 26 14.93 14.16 8.34
N SER A 27 15.31 14.47 9.58
CA SER A 27 16.03 13.53 10.46
C SER A 27 15.26 12.22 10.64
N ALA A 28 13.94 12.26 10.44
CA ALA A 28 13.06 11.09 10.36
C ALA A 28 13.58 9.95 9.45
N VAL A 29 14.36 10.27 8.42
CA VAL A 29 14.99 9.25 7.57
C VAL A 29 15.94 8.37 8.38
N PHE A 30 16.80 8.98 9.22
CA PHE A 30 17.72 8.23 10.08
C PHE A 30 17.00 7.48 11.19
N ASP A 31 15.92 8.05 11.74
CA ASP A 31 15.08 7.35 12.71
C ASP A 31 14.48 6.07 12.09
N GLY A 32 14.11 6.11 10.81
CA GLY A 32 13.55 4.96 10.10
C GLY A 32 14.58 3.90 9.85
N LEU A 33 15.78 4.31 9.46
CA LEU A 33 16.91 3.41 9.31
C LEU A 33 17.28 2.77 10.65
N LEU A 34 17.20 3.51 11.75
CA LEU A 34 17.44 2.96 13.08
C LEU A 34 16.42 1.88 13.45
N ILE A 35 15.13 2.09 13.16
CA ILE A 35 14.08 1.08 13.36
C ILE A 35 14.36 -0.17 12.52
N ASP A 36 14.65 0.00 11.22
CA ASP A 36 15.00 -1.10 10.30
C ASP A 36 16.20 -1.91 10.82
N LYS A 37 17.29 -1.23 11.24
CA LYS A 37 18.47 -1.90 11.78
C LYS A 37 18.24 -2.51 13.16
N SER A 38 17.32 -1.96 13.95
CA SER A 38 16.94 -2.54 15.24
C SER A 38 16.28 -3.91 15.08
N ILE A 39 15.52 -4.14 14.00
CA ILE A 39 14.95 -5.45 13.68
C ILE A 39 16.09 -6.46 13.53
N HIS A 40 17.08 -6.18 12.66
CA HIS A 40 18.24 -7.05 12.48
C HIS A 40 18.99 -7.31 13.79
N TYR A 41 19.22 -6.26 14.58
CA TYR A 41 19.93 -6.35 15.86
C TYR A 41 19.20 -7.27 16.85
N LEU A 42 17.90 -7.07 17.05
CA LEU A 42 17.09 -7.87 17.96
C LEU A 42 16.99 -9.33 17.49
N MET A 43 16.79 -9.53 16.19
CA MET A 43 16.61 -10.85 15.59
C MET A 43 17.84 -11.74 15.79
N ASN A 44 19.04 -11.19 15.63
CA ASN A 44 20.31 -11.91 15.79
C ASN A 44 20.58 -12.40 17.23
N THR A 45 19.79 -11.99 18.23
CA THR A 45 20.01 -12.36 19.64
C THR A 45 19.06 -13.42 20.17
N LYS A 46 17.92 -13.66 19.49
CA LYS A 46 16.80 -14.45 20.05
C LYS A 46 16.14 -15.43 19.08
N PHE A 47 16.42 -15.36 17.78
CA PHE A 47 15.66 -16.12 16.77
C PHE A 47 16.53 -17.03 15.92
N ASP A 48 15.93 -18.13 15.46
CA ASP A 48 16.55 -19.08 14.55
C ASP A 48 16.76 -18.46 13.17
N ARG A 49 17.77 -18.99 12.45
CA ARG A 49 18.17 -18.49 11.13
C ARG A 49 17.02 -18.46 10.13
N ASP A 50 16.16 -19.47 10.11
CA ASP A 50 15.03 -19.54 9.18
C ASP A 50 14.01 -18.41 9.39
N ILE A 51 13.80 -18.00 10.65
CA ILE A 51 12.92 -16.87 10.98
C ILE A 51 13.58 -15.56 10.54
N ILE A 52 14.88 -15.41 10.80
CA ILE A 52 15.66 -14.25 10.35
C ILE A 52 15.53 -14.12 8.83
N ASP A 53 15.83 -15.18 8.08
CA ASP A 53 15.79 -15.19 6.62
C ASP A 53 14.39 -14.88 6.09
N ALA A 54 13.33 -15.41 6.72
CA ALA A 54 11.95 -15.10 6.36
C ALA A 54 11.60 -13.61 6.52
N VAL A 55 12.07 -12.98 7.61
CA VAL A 55 11.89 -11.54 7.87
C VAL A 55 12.69 -10.71 6.85
N LEU A 56 13.95 -11.03 6.61
CA LEU A 56 14.81 -10.28 5.68
C LEU A 56 14.28 -10.36 4.24
N GLN A 57 13.85 -11.54 3.82
CA GLN A 57 13.22 -11.73 2.53
C GLN A 57 11.94 -10.89 2.40
N ASN A 58 11.14 -10.81 3.46
CA ASN A 58 9.93 -9.97 3.48
C ASN A 58 10.27 -8.48 3.36
N LEU A 59 11.23 -7.99 4.14
CA LEU A 59 11.67 -6.59 4.07
C LEU A 59 12.17 -6.22 2.67
N PHE A 60 12.86 -7.15 1.99
CA PHE A 60 13.26 -6.96 0.60
C PHE A 60 12.05 -6.81 -0.33
N PHE A 61 11.07 -7.71 -0.24
CA PHE A 61 9.87 -7.65 -1.08
C PHE A 61 9.00 -6.42 -0.81
N LEU A 62 8.88 -6.01 0.45
CA LEU A 62 8.22 -4.76 0.84
C LEU A 62 8.87 -3.56 0.13
N ASN A 63 10.19 -3.43 0.23
CA ASN A 63 10.93 -2.33 -0.41
C ASN A 63 10.86 -2.39 -1.95
N ALA A 64 10.89 -3.59 -2.53
CA ALA A 64 10.68 -3.78 -3.97
C ALA A 64 9.25 -3.37 -4.39
N GLY A 65 8.24 -3.69 -3.57
CA GLY A 65 6.86 -3.27 -3.76
C GLY A 65 6.71 -1.75 -3.72
N GLN A 66 7.30 -1.09 -2.72
CA GLN A 66 7.30 0.37 -2.64
C GLN A 66 7.96 1.01 -3.87
N THR A 67 9.10 0.46 -4.31
CA THR A 67 9.78 0.95 -5.52
C THR A 67 8.89 0.81 -6.76
N LEU A 68 8.14 -0.28 -6.87
CA LEU A 68 7.20 -0.50 -7.98
C LEU A 68 6.09 0.54 -7.96
N ILE A 69 5.52 0.89 -6.80
CA ILE A 69 4.48 1.92 -6.65
C ILE A 69 4.99 3.28 -7.10
N ASP A 70 6.15 3.69 -6.59
CA ASP A 70 6.74 4.97 -6.93
C ASP A 70 7.03 5.06 -8.42
N THR A 71 7.44 3.94 -9.03
CA THR A 71 7.67 3.87 -10.48
C THR A 71 6.35 3.98 -11.25
N LEU A 72 5.31 3.25 -10.84
CA LEU A 72 4.00 3.27 -11.49
C LEU A 72 3.32 4.65 -11.38
N SER A 73 3.50 5.34 -10.25
CA SER A 73 2.89 6.65 -9.99
C SER A 73 3.57 7.78 -10.77
N LYS A 74 4.80 7.57 -11.25
CA LYS A 74 5.58 8.54 -12.04
C LYS A 74 5.45 8.35 -13.56
N VAL A 75 4.78 7.30 -14.04
CA VAL A 75 4.58 7.06 -15.47
C VAL A 75 3.25 7.66 -15.93
N ASP A 76 3.35 8.64 -16.82
CA ASP A 76 2.29 9.61 -17.15
C ASP A 76 1.14 9.08 -18.04
N ASP A 77 1.14 7.79 -18.42
CA ASP A 77 0.19 7.27 -19.40
C ASP A 77 -0.86 6.28 -18.84
N PHE A 78 -0.77 5.96 -17.54
CA PHE A 78 -1.66 5.03 -16.82
C PHE A 78 -1.82 3.64 -17.48
N LYS A 79 -0.98 3.26 -18.46
CA LYS A 79 -1.14 1.96 -19.18
C LYS A 79 -0.99 0.77 -18.24
N ASN A 80 -0.21 0.95 -17.18
CA ASN A 80 0.04 -0.07 -16.18
C ASN A 80 -0.99 -0.07 -15.04
N TYR A 81 -2.02 0.78 -15.07
CA TYR A 81 -3.10 0.79 -14.09
C TYR A 81 -4.13 -0.26 -14.48
N ASN A 82 -3.78 -1.51 -14.19
CA ASN A 82 -4.59 -2.66 -14.49
C ASN A 82 -4.55 -3.65 -13.32
N LYS A 83 -5.49 -4.60 -13.33
CA LYS A 83 -5.65 -5.60 -12.26
C LYS A 83 -4.35 -6.37 -11.96
N ALA A 84 -3.59 -6.75 -12.98
CA ALA A 84 -2.37 -7.53 -12.79
C ALA A 84 -1.27 -6.73 -12.06
N SER A 85 -1.08 -5.46 -12.44
CA SER A 85 -0.15 -4.57 -11.74
C SER A 85 -0.59 -4.33 -10.29
N TYR A 86 -1.89 -4.12 -10.07
CA TYR A 86 -2.45 -3.90 -8.74
C TYR A 86 -2.24 -5.11 -7.83
N GLU A 87 -2.63 -6.30 -8.28
CA GLU A 87 -2.45 -7.53 -7.50
C GLU A 87 -0.97 -7.80 -7.20
N LYS A 88 -0.08 -7.58 -8.18
CA LYS A 88 1.36 -7.72 -7.98
C LYS A 88 1.88 -6.76 -6.91
N MET A 89 1.44 -5.51 -6.95
CA MET A 89 1.83 -4.48 -5.99
C MET A 89 1.33 -4.80 -4.58
N ALA A 90 0.04 -5.13 -4.44
CA ALA A 90 -0.57 -5.51 -3.16
C ALA A 90 0.12 -6.72 -2.50
N ASN A 91 0.48 -7.74 -3.29
CA ASN A 91 1.19 -8.92 -2.79
C ASN A 91 2.62 -8.62 -2.31
N LEU A 92 3.26 -7.56 -2.83
CA LEU A 92 4.61 -7.16 -2.41
C LEU A 92 4.56 -6.35 -1.11
N LEU A 93 3.61 -5.41 -1.00
CA LEU A 93 3.48 -4.48 0.13
C LEU A 93 3.07 -5.17 1.44
N ASP A 94 1.99 -5.93 1.42
CA ASP A 94 1.35 -6.40 2.66
C ASP A 94 1.77 -7.82 3.09
N SER A 95 2.82 -8.34 2.46
CA SER A 95 3.43 -9.61 2.86
C SER A 95 3.83 -9.64 4.34
N CYS A 96 4.24 -8.49 4.90
CA CYS A 96 4.66 -8.38 6.30
C CYS A 96 3.52 -8.43 7.32
N ILE A 97 2.30 -8.06 6.95
CA ILE A 97 1.16 -8.00 7.89
C ILE A 97 0.47 -9.36 7.98
N ILE A 98 0.31 -10.05 6.84
CA ILE A 98 -0.47 -11.29 6.77
C ILE A 98 0.42 -12.52 6.62
N ALA A 99 1.29 -12.56 5.60
CA ALA A 99 2.03 -13.77 5.28
C ALA A 99 3.18 -14.03 6.24
N LEU A 100 3.95 -13.00 6.60
CA LEU A 100 5.12 -13.12 7.46
C LEU A 100 4.80 -13.68 8.84
N PRO A 101 3.80 -13.17 9.60
CA PRO A 101 3.52 -13.70 10.94
C PRO A 101 3.07 -15.16 10.90
N ILE A 102 2.28 -15.54 9.89
CA ILE A 102 1.83 -16.93 9.69
C ILE A 102 3.04 -17.82 9.33
N ARG A 103 3.88 -17.38 8.40
CA ARG A 103 5.11 -18.11 8.01
C ARG A 103 6.06 -18.28 9.19
N MET A 104 6.27 -17.23 9.99
CA MET A 104 7.07 -17.31 11.22
C MET A 104 6.47 -18.31 12.21
N GLY A 105 5.15 -18.34 12.36
CA GLY A 105 4.45 -19.33 13.20
C GLY A 105 4.64 -20.77 12.71
N LEU A 106 4.57 -21.01 11.40
CA LEU A 106 4.83 -22.32 10.81
C LEU A 106 6.27 -22.79 11.04
N ILE A 107 7.25 -21.91 10.82
CA ILE A 107 8.67 -22.18 11.08
C ILE A 107 8.87 -22.51 12.56
N HIS A 108 8.31 -21.69 13.46
CA HIS A 108 8.43 -21.89 14.91
C HIS A 108 7.78 -23.20 15.39
N ALA A 109 6.69 -23.63 14.77
CA ALA A 109 6.03 -24.90 15.05
C ALA A 109 6.75 -26.12 14.43
N GLY A 110 7.87 -25.91 13.71
CA GLY A 110 8.59 -26.98 13.02
C GLY A 110 7.84 -27.57 11.83
N ILE A 111 6.88 -26.84 11.25
CA ILE A 111 6.09 -27.30 10.11
C ILE A 111 6.89 -27.08 8.83
N THR A 112 7.35 -28.18 8.22
CA THR A 112 8.14 -28.18 6.97
C THR A 112 7.37 -28.73 5.77
N ASP A 113 6.09 -29.06 5.94
CA ASP A 113 5.21 -29.52 4.84
C ASP A 113 5.04 -28.42 3.80
N LEU A 114 5.65 -28.62 2.63
CA LEU A 114 5.56 -27.69 1.51
C LEU A 114 4.12 -27.45 1.05
N ASN A 115 3.24 -28.45 1.16
CA ASN A 115 1.83 -28.26 0.80
C ASN A 115 1.13 -27.29 1.76
N ALA A 116 1.49 -27.30 3.05
CA ALA A 116 0.97 -26.36 4.02
C ALA A 116 1.47 -24.94 3.74
N VAL A 117 2.74 -24.80 3.37
CA VAL A 117 3.35 -23.52 2.97
C VAL A 117 2.71 -22.96 1.70
N ASP A 118 2.50 -23.78 0.68
CA ASP A 118 1.88 -23.36 -0.60
C ASP A 118 0.42 -22.94 -0.41
N LYS A 119 -0.34 -23.67 0.42
CA LYS A 119 -1.71 -23.30 0.78
C LYS A 119 -1.75 -21.98 1.55
N MET A 120 -0.85 -21.82 2.52
CA MET A 120 -0.70 -20.56 3.27
C MET A 120 -0.41 -19.41 2.31
N GLN A 121 0.54 -19.56 1.40
CA GLN A 121 0.89 -18.51 0.44
C GLN A 121 -0.30 -18.16 -0.46
N THR A 122 -1.03 -19.16 -0.97
CA THR A 122 -2.23 -18.93 -1.79
C THR A 122 -3.32 -18.16 -1.05
N ILE A 123 -3.57 -18.51 0.22
CA ILE A 123 -4.60 -17.85 1.04
C ILE A 123 -4.17 -16.42 1.37
N THR A 124 -2.94 -16.26 1.87
CA THR A 124 -2.41 -14.97 2.30
C THR A 124 -2.28 -13.99 1.15
N SER A 125 -1.90 -14.44 -0.05
CA SER A 125 -1.91 -13.60 -1.26
C SER A 125 -3.30 -13.03 -1.60
N LYS A 126 -4.36 -13.85 -1.48
CA LYS A 126 -5.73 -13.36 -1.69
C LYS A 126 -6.16 -12.38 -0.60
N MET A 127 -5.82 -12.67 0.65
CA MET A 127 -6.10 -11.79 1.77
C MET A 127 -5.37 -10.44 1.64
N GLN A 128 -4.15 -10.43 1.13
CA GLN A 128 -3.37 -9.20 0.90
C GLN A 128 -4.04 -8.31 -0.13
N VAL A 129 -4.46 -8.87 -1.27
CA VAL A 129 -5.21 -8.10 -2.28
C VAL A 129 -6.48 -7.51 -1.67
N LEU A 130 -7.23 -8.29 -0.89
CA LEU A 130 -8.42 -7.78 -0.22
C LEU A 130 -8.10 -6.69 0.81
N TYR A 131 -7.03 -6.85 1.58
CA TYR A 131 -6.61 -5.87 2.58
C TYR A 131 -6.19 -4.55 1.94
N GLN A 132 -5.42 -4.58 0.85
CA GLN A 132 -5.08 -3.38 0.08
C GLN A 132 -6.34 -2.72 -0.51
N MET A 133 -7.28 -3.52 -1.04
CA MET A 133 -8.58 -3.00 -1.50
C MET A 133 -9.36 -2.30 -0.37
N MET A 134 -9.33 -2.85 0.85
CA MET A 134 -9.92 -2.20 2.03
C MET A 134 -9.20 -0.91 2.41
N ASN A 135 -7.87 -0.87 2.28
CA ASN A 135 -7.08 0.33 2.52
C ASN A 135 -7.45 1.44 1.53
N ASP A 136 -7.51 1.14 0.24
CA ASP A 136 -7.91 2.10 -0.80
C ASP A 136 -9.37 2.59 -0.58
N TYR A 137 -10.26 1.71 -0.12
CA TYR A 137 -11.63 2.10 0.25
C TYR A 137 -11.64 3.06 1.45
N GLN A 138 -10.83 2.79 2.47
CA GLN A 138 -10.71 3.65 3.63
C GLN A 138 -10.09 5.01 3.28
N ASP A 139 -9.13 5.07 2.35
CA ASP A 139 -8.55 6.34 1.90
C ASP A 139 -9.62 7.23 1.25
N LEU A 140 -10.46 6.66 0.39
CA LEU A 140 -11.44 7.43 -0.39
C LEU A 140 -12.79 7.68 0.33
N PHE A 141 -13.26 6.72 1.12
CA PHE A 141 -14.59 6.73 1.73
C PHE A 141 -14.58 6.60 3.26
N GLY A 142 -13.40 6.44 3.86
CA GLY A 142 -13.26 6.39 5.31
C GLY A 142 -13.55 7.74 5.96
N ASP A 143 -13.93 7.69 7.23
CA ASP A 143 -14.00 8.87 8.07
C ASP A 143 -12.58 9.26 8.48
N ALA A 144 -12.08 10.38 7.96
CA ALA A 144 -10.72 10.87 8.21
C ALA A 144 -10.41 11.06 9.71
N GLU A 145 -11.42 11.39 10.54
CA GLU A 145 -11.22 11.50 12.00
C GLU A 145 -11.06 10.12 12.64
N ALA A 146 -11.87 9.15 12.23
CA ALA A 146 -11.80 7.79 12.74
C ALA A 146 -10.54 7.04 12.27
N VAL A 147 -10.15 7.24 11.01
CA VAL A 147 -8.95 6.66 10.39
C VAL A 147 -7.68 7.38 10.88
N GLY A 148 -7.79 8.68 11.18
CA GLY A 148 -6.68 9.51 11.62
C GLY A 148 -5.65 9.79 10.53
N LYS A 149 -6.05 9.73 9.25
CA LYS A 149 -5.28 9.99 8.04
C LYS A 149 -6.16 10.77 7.06
N GLU A 150 -5.59 11.77 6.38
CA GLU A 150 -6.26 12.43 5.23
C GLU A 150 -6.18 11.54 3.99
N GLU A 151 -7.16 11.66 3.10
CA GLU A 151 -7.13 11.04 1.77
C GLU A 151 -5.94 11.56 0.96
N SER A 152 -5.23 10.66 0.28
CA SER A 152 -4.03 11.02 -0.47
C SER A 152 -3.95 10.36 -1.85
N ASP A 153 -4.68 9.27 -2.08
CA ASP A 153 -4.41 8.38 -3.20
C ASP A 153 -4.61 9.03 -4.58
N ILE A 154 -5.60 9.93 -4.70
CA ILE A 154 -5.86 10.66 -5.95
C ILE A 154 -4.75 11.67 -6.22
N GLN A 155 -4.32 12.40 -5.20
CA GLN A 155 -3.33 13.48 -5.30
C GLN A 155 -1.94 12.91 -5.60
N GLU A 156 -1.58 11.80 -4.96
CA GLU A 156 -0.30 11.13 -5.10
C GLU A 156 -0.22 10.22 -6.34
N SER A 157 -1.22 10.28 -7.21
CA SER A 157 -1.32 9.43 -8.40
C SER A 157 -1.13 7.94 -8.07
N LYS A 158 -1.79 7.44 -7.02
CA LYS A 158 -1.65 6.03 -6.64
C LYS A 158 -2.40 5.14 -7.61
N CYS A 159 -1.82 3.97 -7.90
CA CYS A 159 -2.47 2.88 -8.62
C CYS A 159 -3.48 2.16 -7.70
N SER A 160 -4.48 2.88 -7.19
CA SER A 160 -5.50 2.31 -6.29
C SER A 160 -6.48 1.41 -7.03
N TRP A 161 -7.21 0.58 -6.29
CA TRP A 161 -8.30 -0.24 -6.82
C TRP A 161 -9.32 0.62 -7.58
N PHE A 162 -9.65 1.81 -7.06
CA PHE A 162 -10.59 2.74 -7.69
C PHE A 162 -10.05 3.30 -9.00
N ALA A 163 -8.76 3.63 -9.08
CA ALA A 163 -8.13 4.09 -10.32
C ALA A 163 -8.16 2.99 -11.39
N VAL A 164 -7.78 1.77 -11.02
CA VAL A 164 -7.82 0.61 -11.91
C VAL A 164 -9.24 0.34 -12.40
N LYS A 165 -10.22 0.29 -11.48
CA LYS A 165 -11.61 -0.02 -11.83
C LYS A 165 -12.27 1.10 -12.64
N CYS A 166 -11.94 2.36 -12.36
CA CYS A 166 -12.34 3.49 -13.18
C CYS A 166 -11.85 3.34 -14.62
N LEU A 167 -10.57 3.06 -14.82
CA LEU A 167 -9.98 2.90 -16.16
C LEU A 167 -10.49 1.65 -16.91
N GLU A 168 -10.94 0.62 -16.18
CA GLU A 168 -11.60 -0.54 -16.77
C GLU A 168 -13.00 -0.20 -17.31
N MET A 169 -13.78 0.57 -16.55
CA MET A 169 -15.20 0.83 -16.82
C MET A 169 -15.48 2.11 -17.62
N ALA A 170 -14.57 3.08 -17.59
CA ALA A 170 -14.75 4.39 -18.19
C ALA A 170 -14.84 4.35 -19.73
N SER A 171 -15.65 5.26 -20.30
CA SER A 171 -15.61 5.57 -21.73
C SER A 171 -14.30 6.24 -22.14
N SER A 172 -14.07 6.39 -23.45
CA SER A 172 -12.88 7.10 -23.96
C SER A 172 -12.79 8.53 -23.43
N GLU A 173 -13.92 9.25 -23.38
CA GLU A 173 -14.00 10.62 -22.87
C GLU A 173 -13.74 10.68 -21.36
N GLN A 174 -14.27 9.72 -20.60
CA GLN A 174 -14.05 9.63 -19.16
C GLN A 174 -12.60 9.27 -18.82
N LYS A 175 -11.94 8.44 -19.63
CA LYS A 175 -10.50 8.15 -19.48
C LYS A 175 -9.64 9.39 -19.72
N GLU A 176 -10.01 10.21 -20.69
CA GLU A 176 -9.31 11.46 -20.95
C GLU A 176 -9.50 12.45 -19.80
N LEU A 177 -10.72 12.56 -19.26
CA LEU A 177 -10.98 13.32 -18.03
C LEU A 177 -10.14 12.80 -16.86
N PHE A 178 -10.05 11.48 -16.68
CA PHE A 178 -9.23 10.89 -15.63
C PHE A 178 -7.76 11.34 -15.77
N LYS A 179 -7.16 11.19 -16.96
CA LYS A 179 -5.75 11.54 -17.21
C LYS A 179 -5.43 13.00 -16.93
N GLN A 180 -6.36 13.92 -17.20
CA GLN A 180 -6.13 15.36 -17.02
C GLN A 180 -6.24 15.82 -15.56
N ASN A 181 -6.89 15.03 -14.71
CA ASN A 181 -7.28 15.44 -13.36
C ASN A 181 -6.71 14.55 -12.23
N TYR A 182 -6.29 13.32 -12.51
CA TYR A 182 -5.68 12.42 -11.52
C TYR A 182 -4.21 12.79 -11.25
N GLY A 183 -3.70 12.55 -10.03
CA GLY A 183 -2.31 12.84 -9.69
C GLY A 183 -1.99 14.31 -9.46
N CYS A 184 -2.93 15.07 -8.90
CA CYS A 184 -2.77 16.50 -8.65
C CYS A 184 -3.36 16.92 -7.30
N GLU A 185 -2.68 17.84 -6.61
CA GLU A 185 -3.16 18.43 -5.33
C GLU A 185 -4.32 19.42 -5.51
N ASP A 186 -4.65 19.82 -6.74
CA ASP A 186 -5.74 20.75 -7.04
C ASP A 186 -7.10 20.15 -6.64
N ARG A 187 -7.76 20.81 -5.69
CA ARG A 187 -9.05 20.38 -5.13
C ARG A 187 -10.14 20.25 -6.19
N GLU A 188 -10.16 21.09 -7.22
CA GLU A 188 -11.16 21.00 -8.28
C GLU A 188 -10.93 19.77 -9.15
N LYS A 189 -9.66 19.43 -9.43
CA LYS A 189 -9.30 18.23 -10.16
C LYS A 189 -9.62 16.96 -9.37
N VAL A 190 -9.28 16.93 -8.08
CA VAL A 190 -9.65 15.84 -7.18
C VAL A 190 -11.16 15.65 -7.13
N ALA A 191 -11.94 16.74 -7.03
CA ALA A 191 -13.39 16.68 -7.03
C ALA A 191 -13.97 16.06 -8.33
N LYS A 192 -13.40 16.38 -9.50
CA LYS A 192 -13.80 15.77 -10.78
C LYS A 192 -13.56 14.26 -10.81
N ILE A 193 -12.43 13.79 -10.27
CA ILE A 193 -12.15 12.35 -10.14
C ILE A 193 -13.18 11.67 -9.24
N LYS A 194 -13.50 12.27 -8.10
CA LYS A 194 -14.52 11.74 -7.18
C LYS A 194 -15.91 11.69 -7.81
N GLU A 195 -16.27 12.72 -8.58
CA GLU A 195 -17.53 12.75 -9.33
C GLU A 195 -17.56 11.66 -10.41
N LEU A 196 -16.44 11.43 -11.11
CA LEU A 196 -16.31 10.34 -12.06
C LEU A 196 -16.49 8.97 -11.36
N TYR A 197 -15.85 8.74 -10.22
CA TYR A 197 -16.02 7.52 -9.43
C TYR A 197 -17.48 7.31 -8.99
N LYS A 198 -18.18 8.39 -8.61
CA LYS A 198 -19.60 8.35 -8.27
C LYS A 198 -20.47 8.00 -9.49
N THR A 199 -20.18 8.60 -10.65
CA THR A 199 -20.90 8.36 -11.91
C THR A 199 -20.77 6.90 -12.35
N LEU A 200 -19.58 6.32 -12.19
CA LEU A 200 -19.30 4.91 -12.46
C LEU A 200 -19.78 3.96 -11.36
N GLN A 201 -20.38 4.49 -10.28
CA GLN A 201 -20.88 3.72 -9.14
C GLN A 201 -19.82 2.80 -8.50
N LEU A 202 -18.56 3.24 -8.47
CA LEU A 202 -17.45 2.38 -8.03
C LEU A 202 -17.58 1.92 -6.57
N LYS A 203 -18.27 2.69 -5.72
CA LYS A 203 -18.59 2.27 -4.34
C LYS A 203 -19.48 1.04 -4.29
N GLU A 204 -20.45 0.92 -5.20
CA GLU A 204 -21.33 -0.24 -5.27
C GLU A 204 -20.64 -1.41 -5.97
N GLU A 205 -19.80 -1.13 -6.96
CA GLU A 205 -18.93 -2.14 -7.58
C GLU A 205 -17.99 -2.79 -6.55
N TYR A 206 -17.43 -2.00 -5.63
CA TYR A 206 -16.56 -2.51 -4.55
C TYR A 206 -17.26 -3.52 -3.63
N LYS A 207 -18.58 -3.36 -3.42
CA LYS A 207 -19.36 -4.20 -2.50
C LYS A 207 -19.79 -5.55 -3.10
N LYS A 208 -19.63 -5.74 -4.41
CA LYS A 208 -19.98 -6.99 -5.09
C LYS A 208 -18.90 -8.05 -4.88
#